data_AF-A0A7S1JSE8-F1
#
_entry.id   AF-A0A7S1JSE8-F1
#
_cell.length_a   1.000
_cell.length_b   1.000
_cell.length_c   1.000
_cell.angle_alpha   90.00
_cell.angle_beta   90.00
_cell.angle_gamma   90.00
#
_symmetry.space_group_name_H-M   'P 1'
#
loop_
_entity.id
_entity.type
_entity.pdbx_description
1 polymer ?
#
loop_
_entity_poly.entity_id
_entity_poly.type
_entity_poly.pdbx_seq_one_letter_code
_entity_poly.pdbx_strand_id
1 'polypeptide(L)'
;SDLAGESAAAFAACSMAFRASDDELADICLRHAVELFEFADKYRGLYSDHTPGEFMGYISSGYLDEIVWGALWLYRATGNQTYLDKAIAMEKDLPSFADGDMSILTPPTPEWGPFWNDKHIWSLVLLTQLTDDPLYEKKLSVYTANLLPGGYYGYLPSGLAMIWSWGNNRHISSAVAVASHMAMHTGDRRLYRWAKRQVDLLIGNAQDMPEGERRSYVVGYGPNPPLRVAHKTSYCPSFRTGLPCNEFVPGSTHPGPNLQTLTGALVGGPTYDGYLDKRDQWNMNEPAIDYNAHLIAALVSVLNATDLPADKGTEK
;
A
#
# COMPACT_ATOMS: atom_id res chain seq x y z
N SER A 1 8.67 11.03 14.68
CA SER A 1 9.53 9.85 14.50
C SER A 1 9.10 9.11 13.26
N ASP A 2 7.88 8.57 13.25
CA ASP A 2 7.06 8.26 12.07
C ASP A 2 7.48 8.99 10.77
N LEU A 3 7.22 10.28 10.63
CA LEU A 3 7.48 11.03 9.39
C LEU A 3 8.96 11.02 8.99
N ALA A 4 9.85 11.20 9.96
CA ALA A 4 11.30 11.22 9.73
C ALA A 4 11.85 9.82 9.43
N GLY A 5 11.30 8.78 10.04
CA GLY A 5 11.63 7.37 9.81
C GLY A 5 11.18 6.91 8.42
N GLU A 6 9.96 7.26 8.00
CA GLU A 6 9.48 7.01 6.65
C GLU A 6 10.32 7.79 5.61
N SER A 7 10.63 9.04 5.89
CA SER A 7 11.51 9.84 5.01
C SER A 7 12.90 9.22 4.91
N ALA A 8 13.46 8.71 6.00
CA ALA A 8 14.73 7.99 5.98
C ALA A 8 14.66 6.72 5.14
N ALA A 9 13.60 5.92 5.27
CA ALA A 9 13.37 4.75 4.44
C ALA A 9 13.28 5.11 2.94
N ALA A 10 12.53 6.17 2.61
CA ALA A 10 12.39 6.65 1.23
C ALA A 10 13.73 7.13 0.65
N PHE A 11 14.54 7.87 1.42
CA PHE A 11 15.86 8.31 0.98
C PHE A 11 16.88 7.16 0.88
N ALA A 12 16.80 6.17 1.78
CA ALA A 12 17.62 4.96 1.66
C ALA A 12 17.26 4.18 0.38
N ALA A 13 15.97 3.99 0.10
CA ALA A 13 15.50 3.39 -1.15
C ALA A 13 15.92 4.20 -2.40
N CYS A 14 15.80 5.54 -2.34
CA CYS A 14 16.31 6.44 -3.38
C CYS A 14 17.78 6.16 -3.67
N SER A 15 18.62 6.11 -2.63
CA SER A 15 20.06 5.92 -2.81
C SER A 15 20.39 4.64 -3.56
N MET A 16 19.65 3.56 -3.32
CA MET A 16 19.83 2.29 -4.01
C MET A 16 19.35 2.38 -5.47
N ALA A 17 18.21 3.03 -5.71
CA ALA A 17 17.62 3.14 -7.04
C ALA A 17 18.49 3.96 -8.01
N PHE A 18 19.13 5.03 -7.50
CA PHE A 18 19.95 5.92 -8.32
C PHE A 18 21.43 5.54 -8.38
N ARG A 19 21.91 4.61 -7.54
CA ARG A 19 23.34 4.26 -7.44
C ARG A 19 24.01 3.96 -8.80
N ALA A 20 23.28 3.31 -9.71
CA ALA A 20 23.82 2.93 -11.01
C ALA A 20 23.77 4.04 -12.08
N SER A 21 22.90 5.06 -11.92
CA SER A 21 22.65 6.09 -12.93
C SER A 21 23.08 7.50 -12.52
N ASP A 22 23.12 7.78 -11.22
CA ASP A 22 23.46 9.07 -10.63
C ASP A 22 24.05 8.87 -9.23
N ASP A 23 25.36 8.68 -9.18
CA ASP A 23 26.11 8.36 -7.94
C ASP A 23 26.09 9.53 -6.94
N GLU A 24 26.13 10.77 -7.44
CA GLU A 24 26.08 11.98 -6.61
C GLU A 24 24.72 12.14 -5.92
N LEU A 25 23.62 11.95 -6.66
CA LEU A 25 22.29 11.94 -6.07
C LEU A 25 22.12 10.79 -5.08
N ALA A 26 22.66 9.61 -5.40
CA ALA A 26 22.61 8.45 -4.51
C ALA A 26 23.30 8.72 -3.17
N ASP A 27 24.46 9.40 -3.18
CA ASP A 27 25.16 9.81 -1.96
C ASP A 27 24.41 10.87 -1.16
N ILE A 28 23.79 11.85 -1.83
CA ILE A 28 22.94 12.85 -1.18
C ILE A 28 21.74 12.19 -0.51
N CYS A 29 21.07 11.27 -1.20
CA CYS A 29 19.96 10.49 -0.66
C CYS A 29 20.41 9.67 0.56
N LEU A 30 21.52 8.92 0.47
CA LEU A 30 21.98 8.09 1.59
C LEU A 30 22.37 8.91 2.82
N ARG A 31 23.08 10.04 2.63
CA ARG A 31 23.46 10.92 3.73
C ARG A 31 22.22 11.44 4.47
N HIS A 32 21.21 11.93 3.74
CA HIS A 32 19.97 12.41 4.36
C HIS A 32 19.15 11.29 4.99
N ALA A 33 19.20 10.06 4.45
CA ALA A 33 18.57 8.91 5.08
C ALA A 33 19.13 8.65 6.49
N VAL A 34 20.45 8.68 6.64
CA VAL A 34 21.13 8.51 7.93
C VAL A 34 20.78 9.65 8.89
N GLU A 35 20.90 10.91 8.45
CA GLU A 35 20.58 12.10 9.27
C GLU A 35 19.14 12.08 9.79
N LEU A 36 18.17 11.76 8.93
CA LEU A 36 16.75 11.70 9.28
C LEU A 36 16.45 10.53 10.23
N PHE A 37 17.07 9.37 10.02
CA PHE A 37 16.88 8.23 10.91
C PHE A 37 17.46 8.48 12.30
N GLU A 38 18.65 9.05 12.39
CA GLU A 38 19.24 9.45 13.67
C GLU A 38 18.35 10.45 14.40
N PHE A 39 17.78 11.42 13.69
CA PHE A 39 16.81 12.35 14.25
C PHE A 39 15.54 11.62 14.75
N ALA A 40 14.96 10.75 13.91
CA ALA A 40 13.75 9.98 14.21
C ALA A 40 13.92 9.09 15.44
N ASP A 41 15.08 8.44 15.57
CA ASP A 41 15.44 7.50 16.64
C ASP A 41 15.82 8.22 17.95
N LYS A 42 16.42 9.40 17.86
CA LYS A 42 16.83 10.19 19.03
C LYS A 42 15.66 10.97 19.64
N TYR A 43 14.79 11.54 18.82
CA TYR A 43 13.68 12.41 19.27
C TYR A 43 12.34 11.71 19.00
N ARG A 44 11.95 10.84 19.95
CA ARG A 44 10.75 10.00 19.83
C ARG A 44 9.45 10.78 20.02
N GLY A 45 8.52 10.64 19.07
CA GLY A 45 7.18 11.23 19.14
C GLY A 45 6.42 11.15 17.81
N LEU A 46 5.12 11.38 17.83
CA LEU A 46 4.28 11.42 16.62
C LEU A 46 4.39 12.79 15.95
N TYR A 47 4.49 12.82 14.62
CA TYR A 47 4.50 14.08 13.88
C TYR A 47 3.16 14.81 14.02
N SER A 48 2.05 14.07 14.10
CA SER A 48 0.70 14.61 14.19
C SER A 48 0.45 15.35 15.51
N ASP A 49 1.15 15.01 16.59
CA ASP A 49 1.09 15.74 17.87
C ASP A 49 1.70 17.15 17.78
N HIS A 50 2.54 17.38 16.78
CA HIS A 50 3.34 18.60 16.62
C HIS A 50 2.98 19.39 15.36
N THR A 51 1.95 18.96 14.63
CA THR A 51 1.48 19.61 13.40
C THR A 51 0.18 20.36 13.68
N PRO A 52 0.06 21.67 13.36
CA PRO A 52 -1.16 22.43 13.56
C PRO A 52 -2.37 21.80 12.84
N GLY A 53 -3.54 21.86 13.48
CA GLY A 53 -4.77 21.14 13.13
C GLY A 53 -5.40 21.43 11.76
N GLU A 54 -4.73 22.16 10.85
CA GLU A 54 -5.14 22.31 9.45
C GLU A 54 -4.68 21.12 8.57
N PHE A 55 -3.82 20.22 9.09
CA PHE A 55 -3.29 19.03 8.40
C PHE A 55 -4.02 17.71 8.74
N MET A 56 -5.27 17.75 9.22
CA MET A 56 -6.06 16.61 9.75
C MET A 56 -6.36 15.43 8.79
N GLY A 57 -5.67 15.29 7.65
CA GLY A 57 -5.87 14.17 6.72
C GLY A 57 -5.11 12.89 7.05
N TYR A 58 -3.93 13.01 7.68
CA TYR A 58 -2.99 11.89 7.88
C TYR A 58 -2.53 11.84 9.34
N ILE A 59 -3.33 11.25 10.23
CA ILE A 59 -3.01 11.18 11.66
C ILE A 59 -2.19 9.92 11.94
N SER A 60 -1.04 10.06 12.58
CA SER A 60 -0.21 8.92 12.97
C SER A 60 -0.85 8.11 14.09
N SER A 61 -0.76 6.80 13.99
CA SER A 61 -1.19 5.89 15.06
C SER A 61 -0.02 5.38 15.92
N GLY A 62 1.19 5.43 15.39
CA GLY A 62 2.41 4.92 16.00
C GLY A 62 3.64 5.52 15.33
N TYR A 63 4.82 5.14 15.83
CA TYR A 63 6.09 5.46 15.17
C TYR A 63 7.11 4.31 15.21
N LEU A 64 6.83 3.25 15.96
CA LEU A 64 7.80 2.16 16.17
C LEU A 64 7.99 1.37 14.89
N ASP A 65 6.93 1.19 14.11
CA ASP A 65 6.96 0.51 12.82
C ASP A 65 7.79 1.29 11.80
N GLU A 66 7.76 2.63 11.77
CA GLU A 66 8.68 3.41 10.92
C GLU A 66 10.14 3.37 11.38
N ILE A 67 10.38 3.14 12.67
CA ILE A 67 11.74 2.97 13.18
C ILE A 67 12.30 1.61 12.76
N VAL A 68 11.48 0.56 12.81
CA VAL A 68 11.84 -0.75 12.23
C VAL A 68 12.05 -0.62 10.72
N TRP A 69 11.10 0.00 10.02
CA TRP A 69 11.14 0.20 8.57
C TRP A 69 12.37 0.98 8.10
N GLY A 70 12.63 2.14 8.70
CA GLY A 70 13.77 2.99 8.38
C GLY A 70 15.10 2.26 8.64
N ALA A 71 15.20 1.51 9.73
CA ALA A 71 16.38 0.70 10.03
C ALA A 71 16.59 -0.40 8.98
N LEU A 72 15.54 -1.13 8.58
CA LEU A 72 15.65 -2.17 7.56
C LEU A 72 16.10 -1.61 6.20
N TRP A 73 15.58 -0.45 5.79
CA TRP A 73 16.02 0.20 4.55
C TRP A 73 17.45 0.72 4.62
N LEU A 74 17.86 1.29 5.75
CA LEU A 74 19.26 1.68 5.94
C LEU A 74 20.20 0.48 5.96
N TYR A 75 19.81 -0.65 6.54
CA TYR A 75 20.56 -1.89 6.42
C TYR A 75 20.70 -2.32 4.95
N ARG A 76 19.61 -2.32 4.17
CA ARG A 76 19.66 -2.64 2.73
C ARG A 76 20.58 -1.71 1.94
N ALA A 77 20.59 -0.42 2.27
CA ALA A 77 21.39 0.57 1.56
C ALA A 77 22.88 0.57 1.95
N THR A 78 23.21 0.17 3.19
CA THR A 78 24.57 0.32 3.74
C THR A 78 25.29 -1.00 4.04
N GLY A 79 24.55 -2.09 4.25
CA GLY A 79 25.08 -3.32 4.84
C GLY A 79 25.49 -3.20 6.31
N ASN A 80 25.22 -2.08 6.98
CA ASN A 80 25.62 -1.86 8.37
C ASN A 80 24.71 -2.64 9.33
N GLN A 81 25.27 -3.69 9.92
CA GLN A 81 24.56 -4.62 10.80
C GLN A 81 23.86 -3.96 11.99
N THR A 82 24.35 -2.81 12.46
CA THR A 82 23.72 -2.09 13.59
C THR A 82 22.27 -1.69 13.30
N TYR A 83 21.92 -1.43 12.04
CA TYR A 83 20.55 -1.12 11.64
C TYR A 83 19.67 -2.37 11.65
N LEU A 84 20.15 -3.51 11.16
CA LEU A 84 19.38 -4.76 11.22
C LEU A 84 19.16 -5.21 12.67
N ASP A 85 20.18 -5.13 13.51
CA ASP A 85 20.07 -5.48 14.94
C ASP A 85 19.05 -4.57 15.64
N LYS A 86 19.03 -3.27 15.32
CA LYS A 86 18.02 -2.33 15.82
C LYS A 86 16.61 -2.69 15.34
N ALA A 87 16.45 -2.99 14.06
CA ALA A 87 15.16 -3.39 13.51
C ALA A 87 14.61 -4.63 14.23
N ILE A 88 15.43 -5.67 14.39
CA ILE A 88 15.06 -6.92 15.08
C ILE A 88 14.73 -6.66 16.56
N ALA A 89 15.47 -5.77 17.23
CA ALA A 89 15.19 -5.42 18.62
C ALA A 89 13.84 -4.71 18.78
N MET A 90 13.56 -3.72 17.92
CA MET A 90 12.35 -2.90 17.98
C MET A 90 11.11 -3.64 17.45
N GLU A 91 11.26 -4.58 16.52
CA GLU A 91 10.13 -5.40 16.01
C GLU A 91 9.45 -6.21 17.12
N LYS A 92 10.19 -6.57 18.18
CA LYS A 92 9.64 -7.30 19.33
C LYS A 92 8.64 -6.47 20.15
N ASP A 93 8.73 -5.15 20.05
CA ASP A 93 7.84 -4.21 20.74
C ASP A 93 6.60 -3.87 19.91
N LEU A 94 6.54 -4.30 18.64
CA LEU A 94 5.35 -4.19 17.81
C LEU A 94 4.34 -5.29 18.17
N PRO A 95 3.02 -5.02 18.07
CA PRO A 95 2.00 -6.00 18.39
C PRO A 95 2.17 -7.31 17.63
N SER A 96 2.11 -8.43 18.36
CA SER A 96 2.22 -9.75 17.77
C SER A 96 0.85 -10.30 17.42
N PHE A 97 0.63 -10.58 16.14
CA PHE A 97 -0.49 -11.38 15.65
C PHE A 97 -0.09 -12.86 15.45
N ALA A 98 1.11 -13.27 15.88
CA ALA A 98 1.60 -14.63 15.72
C ALA A 98 0.77 -15.68 16.48
N ASP A 99 -0.02 -15.25 17.47
CA ASP A 99 -0.92 -16.09 18.26
C ASP A 99 -2.33 -16.21 17.63
N GLY A 100 -2.53 -15.65 16.42
CA GLY A 100 -3.79 -15.70 15.68
C GLY A 100 -4.78 -14.59 16.02
N ASP A 101 -4.40 -13.64 16.87
CA ASP A 101 -5.21 -12.45 17.15
C ASP A 101 -5.10 -11.45 15.98
N MET A 102 -6.13 -11.46 15.13
CA MET A 102 -6.25 -10.55 14.00
C MET A 102 -6.87 -9.20 14.37
N SER A 103 -7.33 -9.01 15.62
CA SER A 103 -7.95 -7.74 16.05
C SER A 103 -6.99 -6.56 15.96
N ILE A 104 -5.68 -6.81 16.02
CA ILE A 104 -4.66 -5.78 15.82
C ILE A 104 -4.62 -5.24 14.39
N LEU A 105 -5.14 -5.98 13.40
CA LEU A 105 -5.25 -5.53 12.00
C LEU A 105 -6.60 -4.86 11.70
N THR A 106 -7.37 -4.52 12.76
CA THR A 106 -8.73 -4.01 12.63
C THR A 106 -8.88 -2.59 13.13
N PRO A 107 -9.56 -1.72 12.38
CA PRO A 107 -9.84 -0.38 12.86
C PRO A 107 -10.63 -0.36 14.18
N PRO A 108 -10.23 0.42 15.21
CA PRO A 108 -9.25 1.52 15.19
C PRO A 108 -7.87 1.23 15.82
N THR A 109 -7.37 -0.02 15.82
CA THR A 109 -6.05 -0.33 16.40
C THR A 109 -4.91 0.41 15.70
N PRO A 110 -3.72 0.61 16.25
CA PRO A 110 -2.70 1.36 15.50
C PRO A 110 -2.22 0.68 14.19
N GLU A 111 -2.49 -0.61 13.97
CA GLU A 111 -1.84 -1.45 12.96
C GLU A 111 -2.78 -1.95 11.82
N TRP A 112 -3.42 -1.06 11.05
CA TRP A 112 -4.48 -1.45 10.07
C TRP A 112 -3.97 -2.16 8.78
N GLY A 113 -2.77 -2.74 8.79
CA GLY A 113 -2.18 -3.47 7.67
C GLY A 113 -1.14 -2.65 6.88
N PRO A 114 -0.66 -3.15 5.73
CA PRO A 114 0.44 -2.52 5.00
C PRO A 114 -0.02 -1.28 4.23
N PHE A 115 0.07 -0.07 4.79
CA PHE A 115 -0.26 1.18 4.09
C PHE A 115 0.56 2.37 4.63
N TRP A 116 0.18 3.60 4.27
CA TRP A 116 0.94 4.81 4.59
C TRP A 116 1.17 5.05 6.09
N ASN A 117 0.38 4.45 6.99
CA ASN A 117 0.46 4.68 8.43
C ASN A 117 1.17 3.53 9.16
N ASP A 118 0.94 2.27 8.79
CA ASP A 118 1.55 1.10 9.43
C ASP A 118 2.45 0.30 8.47
N LYS A 119 3.73 0.16 8.84
CA LYS A 119 4.80 -0.48 8.06
C LYS A 119 5.17 -1.84 8.62
N HIS A 120 4.47 -2.37 9.63
CA HIS A 120 4.85 -3.62 10.29
C HIS A 120 4.83 -4.81 9.32
N ILE A 121 3.73 -5.00 8.58
CA ILE A 121 3.63 -6.07 7.57
C ILE A 121 4.72 -5.93 6.49
N TRP A 122 5.01 -4.70 6.05
CA TRP A 122 6.10 -4.45 5.10
C TRP A 122 7.48 -4.72 5.68
N SER A 123 7.68 -4.43 6.96
CA SER A 123 8.90 -4.74 7.70
C SER A 123 9.10 -6.25 7.83
N LEU A 124 8.03 -7.02 8.04
CA LEU A 124 8.08 -8.49 8.02
C LEU A 124 8.48 -9.03 6.64
N VAL A 125 7.95 -8.45 5.55
CA VAL A 125 8.41 -8.78 4.19
C VAL A 125 9.92 -8.58 4.08
N LEU A 126 10.45 -7.44 4.50
CA LEU A 126 11.89 -7.19 4.47
C LEU A 126 12.67 -8.14 5.38
N LEU A 127 12.20 -8.43 6.59
CA LEU A 127 12.88 -9.34 7.52
C LEU A 127 12.96 -10.77 6.97
N THR A 128 11.93 -11.26 6.27
CA THR A 128 12.00 -12.56 5.56
C THR A 128 12.97 -12.56 4.37
N GLN A 129 13.35 -11.40 3.84
CA GLN A 129 14.35 -11.27 2.78
C GLN A 129 15.77 -11.11 3.33
N LEU A 130 15.91 -10.59 4.54
CA LEU A 130 17.18 -10.17 5.13
C LEU A 130 17.68 -11.11 6.24
N THR A 131 16.84 -12.07 6.65
CA THR A 131 17.14 -13.02 7.72
C THR A 131 16.59 -14.41 7.38
N ASP A 132 17.19 -15.44 7.97
CA ASP A 132 16.70 -16.83 7.92
C ASP A 132 15.85 -17.19 9.15
N ASP A 133 15.38 -16.21 9.92
CA ASP A 133 14.58 -16.46 11.13
C ASP A 133 13.14 -16.87 10.73
N PRO A 134 12.70 -18.12 11.06
CA PRO A 134 11.39 -18.61 10.68
C PRO A 134 10.23 -17.87 11.37
N LEU A 135 10.51 -17.08 12.42
CA LEU A 135 9.50 -16.27 13.10
C LEU A 135 8.80 -15.30 12.14
N TYR A 136 9.55 -14.66 11.25
CA TYR A 136 8.99 -13.64 10.36
C TYR A 136 8.11 -14.25 9.27
N GLU A 137 8.50 -15.41 8.72
CA GLU A 137 7.64 -16.19 7.82
C GLU A 137 6.35 -16.61 8.54
N LYS A 138 6.46 -17.09 9.79
CA LYS A 138 5.30 -17.47 10.61
C LYS A 138 4.34 -16.29 10.83
N LYS A 139 4.86 -15.13 11.23
CA LYS A 139 4.06 -13.90 11.40
C LYS A 139 3.36 -13.55 10.09
N LEU A 140 4.10 -13.44 8.98
CA LEU A 140 3.55 -13.05 7.68
C LEU A 140 2.54 -14.08 7.12
N SER A 141 2.69 -15.36 7.46
CA SER A 141 1.76 -16.43 7.11
C SER A 141 0.39 -16.25 7.77
N VAL A 142 0.32 -15.75 9.01
CA VAL A 142 -0.96 -15.46 9.68
C VAL A 142 -1.73 -14.38 8.91
N TYR A 143 -1.06 -13.30 8.51
CA TYR A 143 -1.68 -12.24 7.71
C TYR A 143 -2.17 -12.79 6.36
N THR A 144 -1.31 -13.48 5.62
CA THR A 144 -1.63 -13.93 4.26
C THR A 144 -2.65 -15.08 4.21
N ALA A 145 -2.71 -15.94 5.23
CA ALA A 145 -3.78 -16.94 5.36
C ALA A 145 -5.16 -16.27 5.48
N ASN A 146 -5.23 -15.14 6.19
CA ASN A 146 -6.48 -14.39 6.38
C ASN A 146 -6.93 -13.59 5.15
N LEU A 147 -6.06 -13.41 4.16
CA LEU A 147 -6.43 -12.87 2.86
C LEU A 147 -7.23 -13.86 2.03
N LEU A 148 -7.01 -15.18 2.19
CA LEU A 148 -7.64 -16.21 1.36
C LEU A 148 -9.14 -16.39 1.68
N PRO A 149 -9.95 -16.93 0.74
CA PRO A 149 -11.35 -17.26 1.02
C PRO A 149 -11.50 -18.18 2.23
N GLY A 150 -12.39 -17.82 3.15
CA GLY A 150 -12.57 -18.51 4.44
C GLY A 150 -11.69 -17.98 5.57
N GLY A 151 -10.80 -17.02 5.29
CA GLY A 151 -10.08 -16.24 6.29
C GLY A 151 -10.89 -15.08 6.87
N TYR A 152 -10.21 -14.13 7.50
CA TYR A 152 -10.82 -12.99 8.18
C TYR A 152 -11.54 -12.01 7.23
N TYR A 153 -10.96 -11.68 6.08
CA TYR A 153 -11.51 -10.63 5.21
C TYR A 153 -12.69 -11.12 4.36
N GLY A 154 -13.70 -10.26 4.23
CA GLY A 154 -14.87 -10.50 3.39
C GLY A 154 -14.57 -10.28 1.90
N TYR A 155 -15.54 -10.64 1.06
CA TYR A 155 -15.45 -10.51 -0.39
C TYR A 155 -16.75 -9.95 -0.96
N LEU A 156 -16.62 -9.12 -1.99
CA LEU A 156 -17.75 -8.73 -2.82
C LEU A 156 -18.20 -9.91 -3.69
N PRO A 157 -19.45 -9.89 -4.21
CA PRO A 157 -19.94 -10.91 -5.15
C PRO A 157 -19.03 -11.13 -6.38
N SER A 158 -18.27 -10.10 -6.80
CA SER A 158 -17.28 -10.19 -7.89
C SER A 158 -16.03 -11.01 -7.54
N GLY A 159 -15.83 -11.35 -6.26
CA GLY A 159 -14.60 -11.97 -5.74
C GLY A 159 -13.49 -10.97 -5.42
N LEU A 160 -13.76 -9.66 -5.47
CA LEU A 160 -12.82 -8.64 -4.98
C LEU A 160 -12.85 -8.62 -3.45
N ALA A 161 -11.67 -8.69 -2.82
CA ALA A 161 -11.55 -8.67 -1.37
C ALA A 161 -12.04 -7.32 -0.79
N MET A 162 -12.63 -7.37 0.41
CA MET A 162 -13.06 -6.18 1.14
C MET A 162 -12.24 -6.06 2.41
N ILE A 163 -11.18 -5.24 2.34
CA ILE A 163 -10.27 -5.00 3.46
C ILE A 163 -10.72 -3.76 4.24
N TRP A 164 -11.10 -2.69 3.54
CA TRP A 164 -11.57 -1.47 4.19
C TRP A 164 -12.49 -0.63 3.30
N SER A 165 -13.43 0.11 3.90
CA SER A 165 -14.43 0.90 3.17
C SER A 165 -13.90 2.22 2.61
N TRP A 166 -12.73 2.69 3.04
CA TRP A 166 -12.07 3.87 2.47
C TRP A 166 -10.82 3.46 1.71
N GLY A 167 -10.80 3.67 0.39
CA GLY A 167 -9.63 3.29 -0.40
C GLY A 167 -9.38 1.78 -0.41
N ASN A 168 -10.43 0.97 -0.48
CA ASN A 168 -10.33 -0.50 -0.49
C ASN A 168 -9.27 -1.00 -1.49
N ASN A 169 -9.27 -0.46 -2.70
CA ASN A 169 -8.37 -0.87 -3.77
C ASN A 169 -6.88 -0.69 -3.42
N ARG A 170 -6.55 0.34 -2.64
CA ARG A 170 -5.18 0.56 -2.13
C ARG A 170 -4.77 -0.56 -1.19
N HIS A 171 -5.67 -0.96 -0.29
CA HIS A 171 -5.39 -2.03 0.67
C HIS A 171 -5.26 -3.37 -0.05
N ILE A 172 -6.13 -3.65 -1.03
CA ILE A 172 -6.01 -4.85 -1.86
C ILE A 172 -4.68 -4.86 -2.60
N SER A 173 -4.30 -3.74 -3.22
CA SER A 173 -3.05 -3.64 -3.97
C SER A 173 -1.83 -3.94 -3.07
N SER A 174 -1.85 -3.42 -1.84
CA SER A 174 -0.80 -3.70 -0.88
C SER A 174 -0.78 -5.18 -0.45
N ALA A 175 -1.95 -5.74 -0.14
CA ALA A 175 -2.10 -7.14 0.23
C ALA A 175 -1.68 -8.11 -0.90
N VAL A 176 -1.95 -7.76 -2.16
CA VAL A 176 -1.48 -8.50 -3.35
C VAL A 176 0.03 -8.60 -3.37
N ALA A 177 0.74 -7.51 -3.13
CA ALA A 177 2.20 -7.50 -3.15
C ALA A 177 2.76 -8.38 -2.02
N VAL A 178 2.19 -8.32 -0.82
CA VAL A 178 2.56 -9.19 0.31
C VAL A 178 2.26 -10.66 0.02
N ALA A 179 1.08 -10.98 -0.50
CA ALA A 179 0.71 -12.35 -0.87
C ALA A 179 1.59 -12.91 -1.99
N SER A 180 1.97 -12.08 -2.97
CA SER A 180 2.89 -12.47 -4.04
C SER A 180 4.30 -12.74 -3.51
N HIS A 181 4.80 -11.90 -2.60
CA HIS A 181 6.06 -12.16 -1.89
C HIS A 181 6.03 -13.50 -1.16
N MET A 182 4.99 -13.74 -0.36
CA MET A 182 4.85 -15.01 0.36
C MET A 182 4.73 -16.21 -0.58
N ALA A 183 3.99 -16.09 -1.69
CA ALA A 183 3.93 -17.14 -2.70
C ALA A 183 5.32 -17.47 -3.28
N MET A 184 6.13 -16.47 -3.58
CA MET A 184 7.52 -16.68 -4.04
C MET A 184 8.42 -17.25 -2.93
N HIS A 185 8.20 -16.86 -1.68
CA HIS A 185 9.01 -17.28 -0.55
C HIS A 185 8.74 -18.74 -0.13
N THR A 186 7.47 -19.18 -0.17
CA THR A 186 7.03 -20.50 0.30
C THR A 186 6.66 -21.47 -0.81
N GLY A 187 6.38 -20.99 -2.02
CA GLY A 187 5.81 -21.78 -3.11
C GLY A 187 4.28 -21.97 -3.01
N ASP A 188 3.58 -21.32 -2.07
CA ASP A 188 2.12 -21.46 -1.94
C ASP A 188 1.38 -20.86 -3.15
N ARG A 189 0.95 -21.75 -4.04
CA ARG A 189 0.23 -21.41 -5.27
C ARG A 189 -1.15 -20.80 -5.02
N ARG A 190 -1.76 -20.98 -3.85
CA ARG A 190 -3.05 -20.37 -3.50
C ARG A 190 -2.90 -18.87 -3.36
N LEU A 191 -1.83 -18.41 -2.69
CA LEU A 191 -1.53 -16.99 -2.51
C LEU A 191 -1.28 -16.31 -3.86
N TYR A 192 -0.51 -16.92 -4.76
CA TYR A 192 -0.30 -16.37 -6.11
C TYR A 192 -1.61 -16.29 -6.92
N ARG A 193 -2.42 -17.35 -6.92
CA ARG A 193 -3.71 -17.33 -7.63
C ARG A 193 -4.65 -16.26 -7.08
N TRP A 194 -4.68 -16.10 -5.76
CA TRP A 194 -5.43 -15.04 -5.10
C TRP A 194 -4.92 -13.65 -5.53
N ALA A 195 -3.61 -13.42 -5.42
CA ALA A 195 -2.97 -12.15 -5.74
C ALA A 195 -3.22 -11.75 -7.20
N LYS A 196 -3.00 -12.68 -8.14
CA LYS A 196 -3.28 -12.47 -9.56
C LYS A 196 -4.75 -12.14 -9.80
N ARG A 197 -5.66 -12.87 -9.16
CA ARG A 197 -7.10 -12.62 -9.31
C ARG A 197 -7.50 -11.23 -8.81
N GLN A 198 -6.98 -10.79 -7.67
CA GLN A 198 -7.24 -9.44 -7.18
C GLN A 198 -6.75 -8.36 -8.15
N VAL A 199 -5.55 -8.51 -8.74
CA VAL A 199 -5.06 -7.61 -9.79
C VAL A 199 -5.97 -7.61 -11.02
N ASP A 200 -6.34 -8.79 -11.52
CA ASP A 200 -7.21 -8.92 -12.69
C ASP A 200 -8.57 -8.23 -12.43
N LEU A 201 -9.11 -8.30 -11.21
CA LEU A 201 -10.34 -7.59 -10.84
C LEU A 201 -10.12 -6.07 -10.71
N LEU A 202 -9.00 -5.61 -10.16
CA LEU A 202 -8.67 -4.19 -10.00
C LEU A 202 -8.55 -3.48 -11.36
N ILE A 203 -7.94 -4.13 -12.35
CA ILE A 203 -7.69 -3.53 -13.67
C ILE A 203 -8.76 -3.90 -14.72
N GLY A 204 -9.77 -4.68 -14.33
CA GLY A 204 -10.86 -5.11 -15.21
C GLY A 204 -10.51 -6.20 -16.22
N ASN A 205 -9.48 -7.01 -15.94
CA ASN A 205 -9.01 -8.13 -16.75
C ASN A 205 -9.51 -9.51 -16.28
N ALA A 206 -10.45 -9.58 -15.32
CA ALA A 206 -11.04 -10.85 -14.87
C ALA A 206 -11.92 -11.48 -15.97
N GLN A 207 -11.32 -12.35 -16.81
CA GLN A 207 -11.93 -12.90 -18.01
C GLN A 207 -13.10 -13.87 -17.76
N ASP A 208 -13.22 -14.39 -16.55
CA ASP A 208 -14.33 -15.24 -16.13
C ASP A 208 -15.60 -14.46 -15.75
N MET A 209 -15.53 -13.13 -15.67
CA MET A 209 -16.70 -12.27 -15.52
C MET A 209 -17.32 -11.91 -16.89
N PRO A 210 -18.66 -11.79 -17.00
CA PRO A 210 -19.31 -11.32 -18.22
C PRO A 210 -18.78 -9.97 -18.67
N GLU A 211 -18.63 -9.77 -19.99
CA GLU A 211 -18.01 -8.55 -20.54
C GLU A 211 -18.67 -7.25 -20.06
N GLY A 212 -20.00 -7.23 -19.95
CA GLY A 212 -20.76 -6.07 -19.46
C GLY A 212 -20.67 -5.82 -17.95
N GLU A 213 -20.14 -6.77 -17.17
CA GLU A 213 -19.96 -6.66 -15.72
C GLU A 213 -18.51 -6.35 -15.33
N ARG A 214 -17.56 -6.52 -16.27
CA ARG A 214 -16.15 -6.18 -16.04
C ARG A 214 -15.98 -4.68 -15.95
N ARG A 215 -15.14 -4.28 -14.99
CA ARG A 215 -14.72 -2.89 -14.88
C ARG A 215 -13.32 -2.75 -14.31
N SER A 216 -12.65 -1.69 -14.73
CA SER A 216 -11.41 -1.22 -14.16
C SER A 216 -11.68 -0.19 -13.07
N TYR A 217 -10.79 -0.15 -12.09
CA TYR A 217 -10.70 0.91 -11.09
C TYR A 217 -9.52 1.86 -11.36
N VAL A 218 -8.84 1.69 -12.48
CA VAL A 218 -7.75 2.56 -12.95
C VAL A 218 -8.31 3.50 -14.01
N VAL A 219 -8.24 4.81 -13.73
CA VAL A 219 -8.75 5.86 -14.61
C VAL A 219 -8.09 5.77 -15.99
N GLY A 220 -8.90 5.75 -17.05
CA GLY A 220 -8.42 5.71 -18.44
C GLY A 220 -7.84 4.37 -18.89
N TYR A 221 -8.03 3.28 -18.12
CA TYR A 221 -7.53 1.95 -18.46
C TYR A 221 -8.63 0.89 -18.33
N GLY A 222 -8.65 -0.11 -19.22
CA GLY A 222 -9.54 -1.27 -19.11
C GLY A 222 -11.03 -0.96 -19.41
N PRO A 223 -11.92 -1.95 -19.23
CA PRO A 223 -13.35 -1.76 -19.46
C PRO A 223 -13.98 -0.86 -18.38
N ASN A 224 -14.94 -0.01 -18.76
CA ASN A 224 -15.73 0.83 -17.84
C ASN A 224 -14.93 1.50 -16.69
N PRO A 225 -13.85 2.26 -17.00
CA PRO A 225 -13.03 2.90 -15.98
C PRO A 225 -13.77 4.06 -15.28
N PRO A 226 -13.32 4.49 -14.09
CA PRO A 226 -13.87 5.67 -13.43
C PRO A 226 -13.70 6.92 -14.29
N LEU A 227 -14.75 7.74 -14.37
CA LEU A 227 -14.77 8.97 -15.13
C LEU A 227 -14.96 10.21 -14.24
N ARG A 228 -15.44 10.06 -13.00
CA ARG A 228 -15.84 11.17 -12.11
C ARG A 228 -15.07 11.13 -10.79
N VAL A 229 -13.75 11.29 -10.86
CA VAL A 229 -12.86 11.23 -9.70
C VAL A 229 -12.79 12.54 -8.91
N ALA A 230 -12.60 12.45 -7.60
CA ALA A 230 -12.52 13.58 -6.67
C ALA A 230 -11.16 14.32 -6.75
N HIS A 231 -10.74 14.72 -7.95
CA HIS A 231 -9.43 15.33 -8.20
C HIS A 231 -9.54 16.70 -8.87
N LYS A 232 -9.23 17.75 -8.10
CA LYS A 232 -9.47 19.17 -8.45
C LYS A 232 -9.00 19.55 -9.85
N THR A 233 -7.73 19.30 -10.12
CA THR A 233 -7.11 19.72 -11.38
C THR A 233 -7.66 18.95 -12.58
N SER A 234 -8.34 17.81 -12.39
CA SER A 234 -8.92 17.02 -13.49
C SER A 234 -10.38 17.34 -13.79
N TYR A 235 -11.14 17.83 -12.80
CA TYR A 235 -12.52 18.24 -13.03
C TYR A 235 -12.65 19.73 -13.36
N CYS A 236 -11.66 20.56 -13.01
CA CYS A 236 -11.67 21.98 -13.34
C CYS A 236 -11.35 22.24 -14.82
N PRO A 237 -11.89 23.32 -15.43
CA PRO A 237 -11.44 23.80 -16.72
C PRO A 237 -9.94 24.13 -16.70
N SER A 238 -9.28 24.03 -17.85
CA SER A 238 -7.89 24.49 -17.98
C SER A 238 -7.79 25.97 -17.61
N PHE A 239 -6.75 26.36 -16.86
CA PHE A 239 -6.53 27.77 -16.54
C PHE A 239 -6.49 28.68 -17.79
N ARG A 240 -6.15 28.14 -18.96
CA ARG A 240 -6.14 28.86 -20.24
C ARG A 240 -7.52 29.28 -20.74
N THR A 241 -8.61 28.67 -20.25
CA THR A 241 -9.97 29.02 -20.68
C THR A 241 -10.53 30.22 -19.91
N GLY A 242 -9.93 30.61 -18.79
CA GLY A 242 -10.44 31.68 -17.92
C GLY A 242 -11.78 31.35 -17.23
N LEU A 243 -12.27 30.12 -17.34
CA LEU A 243 -13.55 29.70 -16.76
C LEU A 243 -13.37 29.29 -15.28
N PRO A 244 -14.32 29.63 -14.39
CA PRO A 244 -14.29 29.18 -13.00
C PRO A 244 -14.56 27.68 -12.89
N CYS A 245 -14.09 27.06 -11.80
CA CYS A 245 -14.27 25.62 -11.55
C CYS A 245 -15.61 25.25 -10.89
N ASN A 246 -16.50 26.23 -10.66
CA ASN A 246 -17.67 26.09 -9.78
C ASN A 246 -18.64 24.97 -10.18
N GLU A 247 -18.77 24.66 -11.47
CA GLU A 247 -19.73 23.66 -11.96
C GLU A 247 -19.26 22.21 -11.80
N PHE A 248 -17.98 21.98 -11.52
CA PHE A 248 -17.38 20.64 -11.54
C PHE A 248 -16.87 20.16 -10.19
N VAL A 249 -17.03 20.95 -9.12
CA VAL A 249 -16.57 20.61 -7.76
C VAL A 249 -17.34 19.41 -7.16
N PRO A 250 -16.78 18.67 -6.19
CA PRO A 250 -17.54 17.70 -5.41
C PRO A 250 -18.79 18.36 -4.79
N GLY A 251 -19.94 17.68 -4.88
CA GLY A 251 -21.24 18.23 -4.48
C GLY A 251 -21.94 19.08 -5.55
N SER A 252 -21.30 19.34 -6.70
CA SER A 252 -21.99 19.89 -7.87
C SER A 252 -22.93 18.85 -8.50
N THR A 253 -24.03 19.31 -9.07
CA THR A 253 -25.00 18.45 -9.79
C THR A 253 -24.53 18.04 -11.19
N HIS A 254 -23.32 18.44 -11.60
CA HIS A 254 -22.84 18.22 -12.96
C HIS A 254 -22.62 16.73 -13.23
N PRO A 255 -23.42 16.09 -14.12
CA PRO A 255 -23.41 14.65 -14.31
C PRO A 255 -22.30 14.20 -15.28
N GLY A 256 -21.58 15.13 -15.91
CA GLY A 256 -20.52 14.76 -16.86
C GLY A 256 -19.26 14.19 -16.19
N PRO A 257 -18.41 13.52 -17.00
CA PRO A 257 -17.08 13.10 -16.57
C PRO A 257 -16.21 14.29 -16.15
N ASN A 258 -15.07 14.02 -15.53
CA ASN A 258 -14.04 15.02 -15.35
C ASN A 258 -13.57 15.57 -16.70
N LEU A 259 -13.24 16.87 -16.76
CA LEU A 259 -12.85 17.54 -18.00
C LEU A 259 -11.51 17.05 -18.56
N GLN A 260 -10.64 16.53 -17.69
CA GLN A 260 -9.41 15.86 -18.08
C GLN A 260 -9.39 14.44 -17.50
N THR A 261 -8.95 13.49 -18.32
CA THR A 261 -8.72 12.11 -17.85
C THR A 261 -7.46 12.08 -16.99
N LEU A 262 -7.60 11.68 -15.72
CA LEU A 262 -6.47 11.47 -14.81
C LEU A 262 -5.85 10.08 -15.03
N THR A 263 -5.32 9.85 -16.23
CA THR A 263 -4.87 8.53 -16.70
C THR A 263 -3.93 7.84 -15.71
N GLY A 264 -4.22 6.59 -15.38
CA GLY A 264 -3.41 5.74 -14.51
C GLY A 264 -3.73 5.86 -13.02
N ALA A 265 -4.56 6.82 -12.60
CA ALA A 265 -4.92 6.95 -11.18
C ALA A 265 -5.78 5.77 -10.70
N LEU A 266 -5.39 5.17 -9.57
CA LEU A 266 -6.21 4.19 -8.87
C LEU A 266 -7.23 4.92 -7.99
N VAL A 267 -8.52 4.65 -8.19
CA VAL A 267 -9.56 5.17 -7.29
C VAL A 267 -9.74 4.29 -6.06
N GLY A 268 -10.32 4.84 -5.00
CA GLY A 268 -10.55 4.12 -3.75
C GLY A 268 -11.31 2.81 -3.88
N GLY A 269 -12.28 2.73 -4.78
CA GLY A 269 -12.94 1.48 -5.15
C GLY A 269 -14.28 1.23 -4.45
N PRO A 270 -14.79 -0.01 -4.51
CA PRO A 270 -16.11 -0.35 -4.00
C PRO A 270 -16.11 -0.46 -2.47
N THR A 271 -17.28 -0.24 -1.86
CA THR A 271 -17.60 -0.67 -0.49
C THR A 271 -18.46 -1.93 -0.53
N TYR A 272 -18.91 -2.41 0.64
CA TYR A 272 -19.89 -3.51 0.72
C TYR A 272 -21.19 -3.22 -0.06
N ASP A 273 -21.57 -1.95 -0.22
CA ASP A 273 -22.76 -1.52 -0.97
C ASP A 273 -22.51 -1.39 -2.48
N GLY A 274 -21.31 -1.74 -2.95
CA GLY A 274 -20.89 -1.64 -4.33
C GLY A 274 -20.09 -0.37 -4.63
N TYR A 275 -20.05 0.02 -5.90
CA TYR A 275 -19.30 1.18 -6.37
C TYR A 275 -20.18 2.14 -7.18
N LEU A 276 -20.00 3.44 -6.92
CA LEU A 276 -20.66 4.51 -7.65
C LEU A 276 -19.61 5.45 -8.23
N ASP A 277 -19.59 5.64 -9.55
CA ASP A 277 -18.72 6.63 -10.21
C ASP A 277 -19.33 8.04 -10.04
N LYS A 278 -19.07 8.64 -8.88
CA LYS A 278 -19.57 9.95 -8.48
C LYS A 278 -18.50 10.72 -7.71
N ARG A 279 -18.26 11.96 -8.14
CA ARG A 279 -17.20 12.85 -7.64
C ARG A 279 -17.33 13.20 -6.17
N ASP A 280 -18.55 13.16 -5.62
CA ASP A 280 -18.85 13.43 -4.21
C ASP A 280 -18.74 12.19 -3.31
N GLN A 281 -18.55 11.00 -3.88
CA GLN A 281 -18.27 9.77 -3.13
C GLN A 281 -16.76 9.62 -2.93
N TRP A 282 -16.20 10.41 -2.00
CA TRP A 282 -14.76 10.56 -1.83
C TRP A 282 -14.08 9.23 -1.48
N ASN A 283 -14.65 8.46 -0.55
CA ASN A 283 -14.14 7.15 -0.16
C ASN A 283 -13.97 6.16 -1.34
N MET A 284 -14.80 6.28 -2.39
CA MET A 284 -14.77 5.42 -3.58
C MET A 284 -13.97 6.01 -4.74
N ASN A 285 -13.96 7.34 -4.89
CA ASN A 285 -13.48 8.05 -6.09
C ASN A 285 -12.31 9.00 -5.84
N GLU A 286 -11.75 9.02 -4.64
CA GLU A 286 -10.47 9.65 -4.34
C GLU A 286 -9.33 8.87 -5.00
N PRO A 287 -8.49 9.53 -5.81
CA PRO A 287 -7.16 9.06 -6.13
C PRO A 287 -6.13 9.69 -5.17
N ALA A 288 -5.07 8.94 -4.85
CA ALA A 288 -3.97 9.42 -4.02
C ALA A 288 -2.64 8.79 -4.43
N ILE A 289 -1.53 9.42 -4.04
CA ILE A 289 -0.18 8.94 -4.37
C ILE A 289 0.11 7.58 -3.72
N ASP A 290 -0.35 7.34 -2.48
CA ASP A 290 -0.19 6.06 -1.80
C ASP A 290 -0.99 4.94 -2.49
N TYR A 291 -2.14 5.27 -3.09
CA TYR A 291 -2.95 4.28 -3.80
C TYR A 291 -2.19 3.74 -5.01
N ASN A 292 -1.59 4.64 -5.77
CA ASN A 292 -0.79 4.29 -6.94
C ASN A 292 0.55 3.62 -6.57
N ALA A 293 1.18 4.00 -5.45
CA ALA A 293 2.37 3.31 -4.95
C ALA A 293 2.08 1.81 -4.71
N HIS A 294 0.97 1.51 -4.03
CA HIS A 294 0.55 0.12 -3.81
C HIS A 294 0.12 -0.58 -5.10
N LEU A 295 -0.56 0.10 -6.03
CA LEU A 295 -0.90 -0.49 -7.33
C LEU A 295 0.34 -0.94 -8.09
N ILE A 296 1.38 -0.09 -8.14
CA ILE A 296 2.63 -0.42 -8.83
C ILE A 296 3.30 -1.61 -8.15
N ALA A 297 3.36 -1.63 -6.81
CA ALA A 297 3.89 -2.78 -6.07
C ALA A 297 3.13 -4.07 -6.36
N ALA A 298 1.79 -4.00 -6.46
CA ALA A 298 0.93 -5.14 -6.80
C ALA A 298 1.24 -5.69 -8.20
N LEU A 299 1.27 -4.80 -9.20
CA LEU A 299 1.52 -5.16 -10.60
C LEU A 299 2.90 -5.80 -10.78
N VAL A 300 3.94 -5.18 -10.23
CA VAL A 300 5.32 -5.70 -10.34
C VAL A 300 5.45 -7.04 -9.61
N SER A 301 4.87 -7.17 -8.42
CA SER A 301 4.97 -8.41 -7.63
C SER A 301 4.29 -9.59 -8.32
N VAL A 302 3.11 -9.40 -8.93
CA VAL A 302 2.42 -10.48 -9.66
C VAL A 302 3.16 -10.86 -10.93
N LEU A 303 3.75 -9.90 -11.65
CA LEU A 303 4.57 -10.19 -12.84
C LEU A 303 5.81 -11.02 -12.49
N ASN A 304 6.46 -10.72 -11.37
CA ASN A 304 7.64 -11.45 -10.90
C ASN A 304 7.31 -12.83 -10.34
N ALA A 305 6.11 -13.02 -9.78
CA ALA A 305 5.67 -14.29 -9.16
C ALA A 305 5.20 -15.36 -10.17
N THR A 306 5.64 -15.29 -11.43
CA THR A 306 5.22 -16.22 -12.50
C THR A 306 5.89 -17.60 -12.41
N ASP A 307 7.12 -17.65 -11.88
CA ASP A 307 7.90 -18.89 -11.70
C ASP A 307 8.11 -19.22 -10.21
N LEU A 308 7.08 -19.82 -9.60
CA LEU A 308 7.10 -20.17 -8.17
C LEU A 308 8.02 -21.37 -7.88
N PRO A 309 8.74 -21.38 -6.74
CA PRO A 309 9.49 -22.55 -6.29
C PRO A 309 8.55 -23.72 -5.93
N ALA A 310 9.13 -24.88 -5.65
CA ALA A 310 8.37 -26.01 -5.10
C ALA A 310 7.72 -25.60 -3.77
N ASP A 311 6.46 -26.01 -3.58
CA ASP A 311 5.69 -25.73 -2.36
C ASP A 311 6.41 -26.35 -1.16
N LYS A 312 6.82 -25.52 -0.20
CA LYS A 312 7.50 -25.95 1.01
C LYS A 312 6.60 -26.78 1.94
N GLY A 313 5.28 -26.75 1.73
CA GLY A 313 4.31 -27.53 2.49
C GLY A 313 4.24 -27.09 3.96
N THR A 314 3.13 -26.50 4.39
CA THR A 314 2.86 -26.36 5.82
C THR A 314 2.52 -27.76 6.36
N GLU A 315 3.44 -28.39 7.11
CA GLU A 315 3.05 -29.52 7.97
C GLU A 315 1.89 -29.05 8.86
N LYS A 316 0.78 -29.80 8.80
CA LYS A 316 -0.47 -29.50 9.50
C LYS A 316 -0.31 -29.60 11.01
#